data_AF-A0A1Y4SXK5-F1
#
_entry.id   AF-A0A1Y4SXK5-F1
#
_cell.length_a   1.000
_cell.length_b   1.000
_cell.length_c   1.000
_cell.angle_alpha   90.00
_cell.angle_beta   90.00
_cell.angle_gamma   90.00
#
_symmetry.space_group_name_H-M   'P 1'
#
loop_
_entity.id
_entity.type
_entity.pdbx_description
1 polymer ?
#
loop_
_entity_poly.entity_id
_entity_poly.type
_entity_poly.pdbx_seq_one_letter_code
_entity_poly.pdbx_strand_id
1 'polypeptide(L)'
;MEDRAIERLNDLYDYWMPQVTDTAVYPVDCVFTTDELDTIDRYKTDFETMVSEQEGLWIRDGGPTDEEWEAYKQMLADSCGMDQLLQVYQDAYARYTSES
;
A
#
# COMPACT_ATOMS: atom_id res chain seq x y z
N MET A 1 -30.30 -2.50 26.23
CA MET A 1 -28.89 -2.06 26.32
C MET A 1 -28.71 -1.33 27.63
N GLU A 2 -27.54 -1.44 28.25
CA GLU A 2 -27.24 -0.64 29.45
C GLU A 2 -27.27 0.86 29.10
N ASP A 3 -27.72 1.71 30.03
CA ASP A 3 -27.83 3.16 29.81
C ASP A 3 -26.48 3.78 29.39
N ARG A 4 -25.38 3.27 29.94
CA ARG A 4 -24.00 3.62 29.55
C ARG A 4 -23.67 3.29 28.11
N ALA A 5 -24.23 2.22 27.55
CA ALA A 5 -24.01 1.87 26.15
C ALA A 5 -24.72 2.85 25.20
N ILE A 6 -25.89 3.37 25.62
CA ILE A 6 -26.65 4.37 24.88
C ILE A 6 -25.88 5.71 24.89
N GLU A 7 -25.39 6.13 26.06
CA GLU A 7 -24.57 7.34 26.21
C GLU A 7 -23.35 7.33 25.27
N ARG A 8 -22.60 6.21 25.24
CA ARG A 8 -21.42 6.07 24.36
C ARG A 8 -21.75 6.17 22.87
N LEU A 9 -22.90 5.64 22.45
CA LEU A 9 -23.33 5.73 21.05
C LEU A 9 -23.74 7.16 20.69
N ASN A 10 -24.47 7.84 21.56
CA ASN A 10 -24.87 9.23 21.33
C ASN A 10 -23.63 10.14 21.25
N ASP A 11 -22.67 9.99 22.16
CA ASP A 11 -21.41 10.75 22.11
C ASP A 11 -20.67 10.50 20.80
N LEU A 12 -20.56 9.23 20.39
CA LEU A 12 -19.91 8.85 19.13
C LEU A 12 -20.58 9.52 17.93
N TYR A 13 -21.90 9.41 17.77
CA TYR A 13 -22.60 9.87 16.58
C TYR A 13 -22.86 11.38 16.56
N ASP A 14 -23.15 12.00 17.70
CA ASP A 14 -23.58 13.39 17.75
C ASP A 14 -22.41 14.37 17.94
N TYR A 15 -21.31 13.92 18.54
CA TYR A 15 -20.15 14.77 18.83
C TYR A 15 -18.91 14.40 18.02
N TRP A 16 -18.55 13.11 17.96
CA TRP A 16 -17.30 12.68 17.33
C TRP A 16 -17.41 12.47 15.81
N MET A 17 -18.43 11.77 15.33
CA MET A 17 -18.63 11.47 13.90
C MET A 17 -18.75 12.71 13.00
N PRO A 18 -19.38 13.84 13.40
CA PRO A 18 -19.42 15.04 12.57
C PRO A 18 -18.05 15.68 12.31
N GLN A 19 -17.03 15.33 13.10
CA GLN A 19 -15.64 15.79 12.91
C GLN A 19 -14.83 14.83 12.01
N VAL A 20 -15.38 13.68 11.65
CA VAL A 20 -14.72 12.69 10.79
C VAL A 20 -14.84 13.14 9.35
N THR A 21 -13.73 13.61 8.78
CA THR A 21 -13.66 14.08 7.39
C THR A 21 -13.50 12.95 6.38
N ASP A 22 -13.05 11.79 6.84
CA ASP A 22 -12.90 10.59 6.04
C ASP A 22 -13.27 9.37 6.88
N THR A 23 -14.24 8.60 6.39
CA THR A 23 -14.67 7.34 7.02
C THR A 23 -13.98 6.12 6.40
N ALA A 24 -13.08 6.34 5.44
CA ALA A 24 -12.24 5.31 4.88
C ALA A 24 -11.50 4.60 6.01
N VAL A 25 -11.86 3.34 6.19
CA VAL A 25 -11.09 2.41 7.00
C VAL A 25 -9.97 1.88 6.13
N TYR A 26 -8.80 1.60 6.72
CA TYR A 26 -7.81 0.76 6.06
C TYR A 26 -8.54 -0.51 5.61
N PRO A 27 -8.40 -0.95 4.35
CA PRO A 27 -9.22 -2.02 3.82
C PRO A 27 -8.81 -3.35 4.46
N VAL A 28 -9.39 -3.63 5.63
CA VAL A 28 -9.04 -4.76 6.50
C VAL A 28 -9.32 -6.10 5.79
N ASP A 29 -10.26 -6.07 4.85
CA ASP A 29 -10.70 -7.21 4.05
C ASP A 29 -10.05 -7.25 2.65
N CYS A 30 -9.10 -6.37 2.33
CA CYS A 30 -8.31 -6.48 1.10
C CYS A 30 -7.31 -7.64 1.24
N VAL A 31 -7.75 -8.82 0.78
CA VAL A 31 -6.97 -10.05 0.88
C VAL A 31 -6.40 -10.48 -0.48
N PHE A 32 -5.22 -11.08 -0.41
CA PHE A 32 -4.54 -11.66 -1.56
C PHE A 32 -4.93 -13.14 -1.73
N THR A 33 -5.01 -13.57 -2.98
CA THR A 33 -5.08 -14.97 -3.36
C THR A 33 -3.72 -15.66 -3.16
N THR A 34 -3.69 -16.99 -3.21
CA THR A 34 -2.42 -17.74 -3.09
C THR A 34 -1.41 -17.37 -4.18
N ASP A 35 -1.84 -17.25 -5.44
CA ASP A 35 -0.94 -16.92 -6.55
C ASP A 35 -0.36 -15.50 -6.44
N GLU A 36 -1.15 -14.57 -5.89
CA GLU A 36 -0.72 -13.21 -5.58
C GLU A 36 0.29 -13.18 -4.43
N LEU A 37 0.07 -13.97 -3.38
CA LEU A 37 1.03 -14.12 -2.29
C LEU A 37 2.35 -14.73 -2.78
N ASP A 38 2.30 -15.76 -3.64
CA ASP A 38 3.50 -16.36 -4.24
C ASP A 38 4.28 -15.32 -5.07
N THR A 39 3.58 -14.43 -5.76
CA THR A 39 4.18 -13.32 -6.51
C THR A 39 4.82 -12.29 -5.58
N ILE A 40 4.13 -11.91 -4.50
CA ILE A 40 4.65 -10.99 -3.49
C ILE A 40 5.91 -11.59 -2.85
N ASP A 41 5.86 -12.83 -2.38
CA ASP A 41 6.98 -13.51 -1.72
C ASP A 41 8.19 -13.65 -2.65
N ARG A 42 7.95 -13.82 -3.95
CA ARG A 42 9.01 -13.93 -4.95
C ARG A 42 9.77 -12.63 -5.20
N TYR A 43 9.09 -11.50 -5.22
CA TYR A 43 9.66 -10.24 -5.74
C TYR A 43 9.86 -9.15 -4.68
N LYS A 44 9.04 -9.15 -3.62
CA LYS A 44 9.00 -8.03 -2.65
C LYS A 44 10.34 -7.76 -1.99
N THR A 45 11.02 -8.81 -1.53
CA THR A 45 12.32 -8.63 -0.84
C THR A 45 13.36 -8.03 -1.75
N ASP A 46 13.53 -8.57 -2.97
CA ASP A 46 14.52 -8.08 -3.92
C ASP A 46 14.21 -6.64 -4.34
N PHE A 47 12.94 -6.32 -4.57
CA PHE A 47 12.49 -4.96 -4.86
C PHE A 47 12.81 -3.98 -3.72
N GLU A 48 12.43 -4.31 -2.49
CA GLU A 48 12.66 -3.45 -1.32
C GLU A 48 14.16 -3.25 -1.02
N THR A 49 14.97 -4.30 -1.17
CA THR A 49 16.42 -4.21 -1.02
C THR A 49 17.03 -3.28 -2.07
N MET A 50 16.70 -3.45 -3.35
CA MET A 50 17.22 -2.61 -4.41
C MET A 50 16.83 -1.13 -4.25
N VAL A 51 15.59 -0.87 -3.83
CA VAL A 51 15.12 0.49 -3.53
C VAL A 51 15.93 1.10 -2.39
N SER A 52 16.09 0.36 -1.28
CA SER A 52 16.83 0.86 -0.12
C SER A 52 18.30 1.12 -0.43
N GLU A 53 18.95 0.26 -1.22
CA GLU A 53 20.35 0.44 -1.62
C GLU A 53 20.51 1.68 -2.51
N GLN A 54 19.64 1.83 -3.51
CA GLN A 54 19.69 2.96 -4.44
C GLN A 54 19.40 4.29 -3.72
N GLU A 55 18.42 4.32 -2.82
CA GLU A 55 18.13 5.48 -1.97
C GLU A 55 19.35 5.87 -1.13
N GLY A 56 20.04 4.89 -0.54
CA GLY A 56 21.27 5.12 0.23
C GLY A 56 22.38 5.77 -0.61
N LEU A 57 22.52 5.36 -1.88
CA LEU A 57 23.45 5.98 -2.82
C LEU A 57 23.06 7.43 -3.12
N TRP A 58 21.77 7.71 -3.33
CA TRP A 58 21.30 9.09 -3.58
C TRP A 58 21.46 10.02 -2.39
N ILE A 59 21.27 9.50 -1.16
CA ILE A 59 21.52 10.27 0.06
C ILE A 59 23.02 10.61 0.20
N ARG A 60 23.91 9.68 -0.18
CA ARG A 60 25.36 9.84 -0.05
C ARG A 60 25.97 10.71 -1.14
N ASP A 61 25.65 10.42 -2.40
CA ASP A 61 26.35 10.93 -3.58
C ASP A 61 25.55 12.00 -4.35
N GLY A 62 24.28 12.19 -3.98
CA GLY A 62 23.34 13.07 -4.67
C GLY A 62 22.32 12.28 -5.51
N GLY A 63 21.15 12.89 -5.70
CA GLY A 63 20.06 12.29 -6.48
C GLY A 63 20.42 12.02 -7.94
N PRO A 64 19.65 11.14 -8.62
CA PRO A 64 19.94 10.77 -10.00
C PRO A 64 19.61 11.92 -10.95
N THR A 65 20.24 11.90 -12.12
CA THR A 65 19.73 12.61 -13.29
C THR A 65 18.45 11.96 -13.81
N ASP A 66 17.71 12.64 -14.69
CA ASP A 66 16.48 12.09 -15.29
C ASP A 66 16.76 10.77 -16.05
N GLU A 67 17.90 10.67 -16.75
CA GLU A 67 18.26 9.46 -17.50
C GLU A 67 18.58 8.28 -16.56
N GLU A 68 19.30 8.53 -15.47
CA GLU A 68 19.59 7.53 -14.45
C GLU A 68 18.32 7.09 -13.71
N TRP A 69 17.39 8.01 -13.48
CA TRP A 69 16.08 7.70 -12.89
C TRP A 69 15.25 6.78 -13.80
N GLU A 70 15.18 7.06 -15.10
CA GLU A 70 14.48 6.18 -16.06
C GLU A 70 15.13 4.80 -16.13
N ALA A 71 16.47 4.72 -16.18
CA ALA A 71 17.19 3.46 -16.16
C ALA A 71 16.94 2.65 -14.88
N TYR A 72 16.88 3.31 -13.72
CA TYR A 72 16.56 2.69 -12.45
C TYR A 72 15.13 2.10 -12.44
N LYS A 73 14.13 2.84 -12.92
CA LYS A 73 12.75 2.31 -13.03
C LYS A 73 12.68 1.10 -13.95
N GLN A 74 13.40 1.14 -15.08
CA GLN A 74 13.45 0.01 -16.01
C GLN A 74 14.06 -1.22 -15.36
N MET A 75 15.15 -1.05 -14.60
CA MET A 75 15.77 -2.14 -13.83
C MET A 75 14.79 -2.71 -12.79
N LEU A 76 14.04 -1.88 -12.06
CA LEU A 76 13.04 -2.35 -11.11
C LEU A 76 11.94 -3.17 -11.80
N ALA A 77 11.47 -2.73 -12.97
CA ALA A 77 10.48 -3.47 -13.77
C ALA A 77 11.04 -4.82 -14.26
N ASP A 78 12.21 -4.81 -14.90
CA ASP A 78 12.76 -5.97 -15.58
C ASP A 78 13.34 -7.03 -14.63
N SER A 79 13.91 -6.60 -13.51
CA SER A 79 14.72 -7.47 -12.63
C SER A 79 14.11 -7.70 -11.26
N CYS A 80 13.33 -6.74 -10.74
CA CYS A 80 12.78 -6.81 -9.38
C CYS A 80 11.27 -7.06 -9.35
N GLY A 81 10.64 -7.28 -10.50
CA GLY A 81 9.22 -7.60 -10.58
C GLY A 81 8.29 -6.46 -10.18
N MET A 82 8.71 -5.20 -10.36
CA MET A 82 7.91 -4.03 -9.97
C MET A 82 6.50 -4.05 -10.59
N ASP A 83 6.40 -4.39 -11.88
CA ASP A 83 5.11 -4.41 -12.59
C ASP A 83 4.20 -5.53 -12.06
N GLN A 84 4.78 -6.69 -11.73
CA GLN A 84 4.07 -7.83 -11.15
C GLN A 84 3.53 -7.49 -9.77
N LEU A 85 4.36 -6.87 -8.92
CA LEU A 85 3.93 -6.41 -7.60
C LEU A 85 2.81 -5.37 -7.72
N LEU A 86 2.97 -4.38 -8.60
CA LEU A 86 1.97 -3.34 -8.83
C LEU A 86 0.63 -3.94 -9.27
N GLN A 87 0.67 -4.89 -10.21
CA GLN A 87 -0.52 -5.57 -10.70
C GLN A 87 -1.24 -6.33 -9.58
N VAL A 88 -0.51 -7.10 -8.76
CA VAL A 88 -1.09 -7.83 -7.62
C VAL A 88 -1.80 -6.89 -6.64
N TYR A 89 -1.16 -5.79 -6.26
CA TYR A 89 -1.78 -4.82 -5.36
C TYR A 89 -3.00 -4.14 -5.99
N GLN A 90 -2.92 -3.83 -7.29
CA GLN A 90 -4.02 -3.22 -8.02
C GLN A 90 -5.23 -4.15 -8.16
N ASP A 91 -4.99 -5.44 -8.41
CA ASP A 91 -6.03 -6.47 -8.55
C ASP A 91 -6.72 -6.75 -7.21
N ALA A 92 -5.95 -6.87 -6.13
CA ALA A 92 -6.51 -7.01 -4.79
C ALA A 92 -7.37 -5.80 -4.40
N TYR A 93 -6.89 -4.59 -4.69
CA TYR A 93 -7.65 -3.36 -4.45
C TYR A 93 -8.91 -3.27 -5.32
N ALA A 94 -8.83 -3.65 -6.59
CA ALA A 94 -9.96 -3.66 -7.50
C ALA A 94 -11.05 -4.64 -7.03
N ARG A 95 -10.68 -5.83 -6.54
CA ARG A 95 -11.64 -6.76 -5.93
C ARG A 95 -12.31 -6.15 -4.71
N TYR A 96 -11.52 -5.62 -3.77
CA TYR A 96 -12.04 -4.99 -2.55
C TYR A 96 -13.04 -3.86 -2.86
N THR A 97 -12.71 -2.98 -3.79
CA THR A 97 -13.56 -1.84 -4.15
C THR A 97 -14.76 -2.20 -5.02
N SER A 98 -14.72 -3.34 -5.73
CA SER A 98 -15.89 -3.84 -6.46
C SER A 98 -16.96 -4.47 -5.55
N GLU A 99 -16.59 -4.84 -4.32
CA GLU A 99 -17.48 -5.43 -3.32
C GLU A 99 -18.06 -4.40 -2.33
N SER A 100 -17.59 -3.14 -2.38
CA SER A 100 -18.03 -2.01 -1.54
C SER A 100 -19.12 -1.16 -2.20
#